data_AF-A0A0F9NZH8-F1
#
_entry.id   AF-A0A0F9NZH8-F1
#
_cell.length_a   1.000
_cell.length_b   1.000
_cell.length_c   1.000
_cell.angle_alpha   90.00
_cell.angle_beta   90.00
_cell.angle_gamma   90.00
#
_symmetry.space_group_name_H-M   'P 1'
#
loop_
_entity.id
_entity.type
_entity.pdbx_description
1 polymer ?
#
loop_
_entity_poly.entity_id
_entity_poly.type
_entity_poly.pdbx_seq_one_letter_code
_entity_poly.pdbx_strand_id
1 'polypeptide(L)'
;MGDGDDYTGKSLPGTAEDSGRFGLPAITKTVQNAWQINVNKWFGLRAPTQDEAKQLRLLRSKYLGLAYLIVDTCPANPDRTRAIRQLKQSMQTANSSIVCSDTWEDLPGPKGD
;
A
#
# COMPACT_ATOMS: atom_id res chain seq x y z
N MET A 1 38.19 -38.52 -26.96
CA MET A 1 38.74 -39.40 -25.90
C MET A 1 39.62 -38.56 -25.01
N GLY A 2 39.24 -38.41 -23.75
CA GLY A 2 40.08 -37.84 -22.70
C GLY A 2 39.84 -38.68 -21.47
N ASP A 3 40.79 -39.58 -21.22
CA ASP A 3 41.02 -40.30 -19.96
C ASP A 3 41.13 -39.26 -18.82
N GLY A 4 40.83 -39.52 -17.56
CA GLY A 4 40.81 -40.73 -16.76
C GLY A 4 40.93 -40.25 -15.32
N ASP A 5 40.32 -40.99 -14.41
CA ASP A 5 40.03 -40.64 -13.03
C ASP A 5 41.26 -40.34 -12.15
N ASP A 6 41.09 -39.53 -11.11
CA ASP A 6 41.67 -39.85 -9.78
C ASP A 6 41.00 -39.03 -8.66
N TYR A 7 39.90 -39.57 -8.14
CA TYR A 7 39.29 -39.15 -6.88
C TYR A 7 39.96 -39.91 -5.73
N THR A 8 41.08 -39.40 -5.22
CA THR A 8 41.61 -39.84 -3.93
C THR A 8 40.96 -39.04 -2.81
N GLY A 9 40.02 -39.69 -2.12
CA GLY A 9 39.43 -39.21 -0.89
C GLY A 9 40.46 -38.98 0.20
N LYS A 10 40.32 -37.86 0.89
CA LYS A 10 40.76 -37.72 2.27
C LYS A 10 39.54 -37.35 3.11
N SER A 11 39.05 -38.35 3.83
CA SER A 11 38.09 -38.19 4.92
C SER A 11 38.65 -37.19 5.93
N LEU A 12 37.89 -36.13 6.21
CA LEU A 12 38.10 -35.32 7.40
C LEU A 12 37.22 -35.85 8.53
N PRO A 13 37.76 -35.97 9.75
CA PRO A 13 37.07 -36.50 10.91
C PRO A 13 36.02 -35.50 11.40
N GLY A 14 34.84 -36.02 11.74
CA GLY A 14 33.84 -35.24 12.48
C GLY A 14 34.31 -34.94 13.90
N THR A 15 33.77 -33.87 14.48
CA THR A 15 33.18 -33.83 15.82
C THR A 15 32.74 -32.42 16.19
N ALA A 16 31.77 -32.39 17.11
CA ALA A 16 31.36 -31.28 17.96
C ALA A 16 30.33 -30.31 17.37
N GLU A 17 29.08 -30.65 17.65
CA GLU A 17 28.04 -29.75 18.11
C GLU A 17 28.61 -28.50 18.81
N ASP A 18 28.39 -27.32 18.23
CA ASP A 18 28.47 -26.05 18.96
C ASP A 18 27.22 -25.23 18.63
N SER A 19 26.11 -25.70 19.16
CA SER A 19 24.87 -24.94 19.26
C SER A 19 25.01 -23.91 20.38
N GLY A 20 25.65 -22.78 20.09
CA GLY A 20 25.82 -21.74 21.11
C GLY A 20 26.35 -20.42 20.57
N ARG A 21 25.56 -19.36 20.75
CA ARG A 21 25.94 -17.93 20.62
C ARG A 21 26.06 -17.34 19.21
N PHE A 22 24.93 -17.28 18.50
CA PHE A 22 24.56 -16.01 17.86
C PHE A 22 23.44 -15.37 18.68
N GLY A 23 23.83 -14.84 19.84
CA GLY A 23 22.99 -13.94 20.62
C GLY A 23 22.87 -12.61 19.87
N LEU A 24 22.02 -12.58 18.84
CA LEU A 24 21.46 -11.33 18.37
C LEU A 24 20.66 -10.76 19.55
N PRO A 25 21.04 -9.60 20.11
CA PRO A 25 20.18 -8.98 21.10
C PRO A 25 18.82 -8.78 20.44
N ALA A 26 17.76 -9.30 21.06
CA ALA A 26 16.40 -9.00 20.67
C ALA A 26 16.27 -7.48 20.69
N ILE A 27 16.27 -6.85 19.52
CA ILE A 27 15.95 -5.43 19.37
C ILE A 27 14.42 -5.33 19.54
N THR A 28 13.93 -5.65 20.73
CA THR A 28 12.62 -5.23 21.20
C THR A 28 12.80 -3.86 21.84
N LYS A 29 13.22 -2.89 21.03
CA LYS A 29 12.77 -1.52 21.29
C LYS A 29 11.34 -1.47 20.82
N THR A 30 10.43 -1.89 21.71
CA THR A 30 9.03 -1.50 21.64
C THR A 30 9.04 0.01 21.82
N VAL A 31 9.18 0.73 20.71
CA VAL A 31 8.77 2.12 20.67
C VAL A 31 7.26 2.04 20.83
N GLN A 32 6.77 2.22 22.06
CA GLN A 32 5.36 2.39 22.38
C GLN A 32 4.89 3.72 21.77
N ASN A 33 4.87 3.81 20.45
CA ASN A 33 4.11 4.83 19.76
C ASN A 33 2.65 4.38 19.83
N ALA A 34 1.80 5.23 20.42
CA ALA A 34 0.35 5.06 20.53
C ALA A 34 -0.40 5.01 19.18
N TRP A 35 0.31 4.76 18.08
CA TRP A 35 -0.18 4.70 16.72
C TRP A 35 0.12 3.32 16.14
N GLN A 36 -0.53 2.28 16.65
CA GLN A 36 -0.62 1.03 15.89
C GLN A 36 -1.47 1.31 14.65
N ILE A 37 -0.81 1.76 13.58
CA ILE A 37 -1.42 1.88 12.26
C ILE A 37 -1.81 0.47 11.83
N ASN A 38 -3.09 0.15 11.88
CA ASN A 38 -3.59 -1.10 11.33
C ASN A 38 -3.62 -0.97 9.81
N VAL A 39 -2.48 -1.30 9.20
CA VAL A 39 -2.26 -1.25 7.76
C VAL A 39 -3.33 -2.05 6.99
N ASN A 40 -3.86 -3.14 7.58
CA ASN A 40 -4.93 -3.93 6.97
C ASN A 40 -6.26 -3.17 6.87
N LYS A 41 -6.53 -2.19 7.74
CA LYS A 41 -7.70 -1.31 7.59
C LYS A 41 -7.56 -0.41 6.36
N TRP A 42 -6.35 0.06 6.05
CA TRP A 42 -6.09 0.92 4.89
C TRP A 42 -6.20 0.15 3.56
N PHE A 43 -5.96 -1.16 3.59
CA PHE A 43 -6.08 -2.05 2.43
C PHE A 43 -7.37 -2.86 2.41
N GLY A 44 -8.26 -2.65 3.38
CA GLY A 44 -9.56 -3.32 3.45
C GLY A 44 -10.48 -2.79 2.36
N LEU A 45 -10.74 -3.61 1.34
CA LEU A 45 -11.70 -3.25 0.29
C LEU A 45 -13.13 -3.46 0.81
N ARG A 46 -13.73 -2.42 1.39
CA ARG A 46 -15.16 -2.42 1.75
C ARG A 46 -16.02 -2.05 0.55
N ALA A 47 -17.14 -2.74 0.38
CA ALA A 47 -18.16 -2.31 -0.58
C ALA A 47 -18.80 -0.99 -0.10
N PRO A 48 -19.03 -0.01 -1.00
CA PRO A 48 -19.63 1.26 -0.61
C PRO A 48 -21.06 1.06 -0.09
N THR A 49 -21.43 1.82 0.94
CA THR A 49 -22.82 1.89 1.42
C THR A 49 -23.72 2.53 0.36
N GLN A 50 -25.03 2.44 0.53
CA GLN A 50 -25.98 3.02 -0.43
C GLN A 50 -25.81 4.55 -0.55
N ASP A 51 -25.50 5.23 0.54
CA ASP A 51 -25.31 6.69 0.54
C ASP A 51 -23.96 7.09 -0.03
N GLU A 52 -22.89 6.35 0.27
CA GLU A 52 -21.60 6.49 -0.42
C GLU A 52 -21.76 6.27 -1.92
N ALA A 53 -22.52 5.27 -2.35
CA ALA A 53 -22.79 5.03 -3.76
C ALA A 53 -23.52 6.19 -4.43
N LYS A 54 -24.45 6.87 -3.75
CA LYS A 54 -25.08 8.11 -4.26
C LYS A 54 -24.07 9.23 -4.39
N GLN A 55 -23.21 9.43 -3.38
CA GLN A 55 -22.17 10.46 -3.41
C GLN A 55 -21.15 10.19 -4.54
N LEU A 56 -20.70 8.95 -4.72
CA LEU A 56 -19.81 8.54 -5.80
C LEU A 56 -20.41 8.82 -7.18
N ARG A 57 -21.72 8.56 -7.37
CA ARG A 57 -22.42 8.88 -8.63
C ARG A 57 -22.49 10.38 -8.88
N LEU A 58 -22.82 11.16 -7.86
CA LEU A 58 -22.86 12.63 -7.95
C LEU A 58 -21.48 13.20 -8.28
N LEU A 59 -20.44 12.72 -7.59
CA LEU A 59 -19.07 13.14 -7.84
C LEU A 59 -18.66 12.81 -9.28
N ARG A 60 -18.93 11.59 -9.74
CA ARG A 60 -18.63 11.18 -11.11
C ARG A 60 -19.31 12.05 -12.16
N SER A 61 -20.57 12.47 -11.94
CA SER A 61 -21.27 13.34 -12.90
C SER A 61 -20.64 14.73 -12.99
N LYS A 62 -20.17 15.30 -11.87
CA LYS A 62 -19.45 16.59 -11.84
C LYS A 62 -18.10 16.51 -12.57
N TYR A 63 -17.33 15.45 -12.32
CA TYR A 63 -16.05 15.22 -12.99
C TYR A 63 -16.20 15.02 -14.50
N LEU A 64 -17.24 14.30 -14.93
CA LEU A 64 -17.57 14.15 -16.36
C LEU A 64 -17.92 15.50 -16.99
N GLY A 65 -18.73 16.32 -16.32
CA GLY A 65 -19.06 17.67 -16.80
C GLY A 65 -17.81 18.54 -17.02
N LEU A 66 -16.86 18.52 -16.07
CA LEU A 66 -15.61 19.25 -16.21
C LEU A 66 -14.71 18.67 -17.32
N ALA A 67 -14.68 17.35 -17.49
CA ALA A 67 -13.94 16.72 -18.58
C ALA A 67 -14.47 17.14 -19.96
N TYR A 68 -15.80 17.21 -20.13
CA TYR A 68 -16.41 17.73 -21.35
C TYR A 68 -16.03 19.19 -21.59
N LEU A 69 -16.12 20.04 -20.57
CA LEU A 69 -15.73 21.45 -20.68
C LEU A 69 -14.27 21.61 -21.13
N ILE A 70 -13.35 20.80 -20.61
CA ILE A 70 -11.94 20.80 -21.03
C ILE A 70 -11.81 20.40 -22.50
N VAL A 71 -12.53 19.36 -22.94
CA VAL A 71 -12.48 18.90 -24.34
C VAL A 71 -13.06 19.94 -25.30
N ASP A 72 -14.15 20.60 -24.92
CA ASP A 72 -14.88 21.56 -25.75
C ASP A 72 -14.17 22.90 -25.86
N THR A 73 -13.50 23.34 -24.78
CA THR A 73 -12.88 24.68 -24.73
C THR A 73 -11.38 24.66 -25.06
N CYS A 74 -10.69 23.54 -24.86
CA CYS A 74 -9.25 23.45 -25.07
C CYS A 74 -8.90 22.71 -26.38
N PRO A 75 -7.93 23.22 -27.16
CA PRO A 75 -7.49 22.56 -28.39
C PRO A 75 -6.84 21.20 -28.10
N ALA A 76 -6.78 20.35 -29.12
CA ALA A 76 -6.12 19.06 -29.04
C ALA A 76 -4.61 19.23 -28.93
N ASN A 77 -4.08 19.13 -27.71
CA ASN A 77 -2.66 19.19 -27.41
C ASN A 77 -2.30 18.26 -26.22
N PRO A 78 -1.00 18.02 -25.97
CA PRO A 78 -0.56 17.19 -24.85
C PRO A 78 -1.01 17.70 -23.48
N ASP A 79 -1.12 19.02 -23.31
CA ASP A 79 -1.54 19.63 -22.04
C ASP A 79 -2.99 19.33 -21.70
N ARG A 80 -3.89 19.33 -22.69
CA ARG A 80 -5.28 18.89 -22.53
C ARG A 80 -5.36 17.45 -22.04
N THR A 81 -4.59 16.55 -22.66
CA THR A 81 -4.53 15.14 -22.23
C THR A 81 -3.97 15.02 -20.81
N ARG A 82 -2.97 15.82 -20.45
CA ARG A 82 -2.42 15.89 -19.08
C ARG A 82 -3.48 16.37 -18.08
N ALA A 83 -4.24 17.41 -18.42
CA ALA A 83 -5.31 17.94 -17.59
C ALA A 83 -6.40 16.88 -17.33
N ILE A 84 -6.84 16.16 -18.36
CA ILE A 84 -7.81 15.06 -18.22
C ILE A 84 -7.25 13.93 -17.34
N ARG A 85 -5.97 13.60 -17.46
CA ARG A 85 -5.32 12.58 -16.61
C ARG A 85 -5.29 13.00 -15.15
N GLN A 86 -4.91 14.24 -14.86
CA GLN A 86 -4.92 14.79 -13.50
C GLN A 86 -6.33 14.83 -12.92
N LEU A 87 -7.32 15.21 -13.73
CA LEU A 87 -8.73 15.21 -13.34
C LEU A 87 -9.21 13.79 -12.98
N LYS A 88 -8.80 12.77 -13.74
CA LYS A 88 -9.10 11.37 -13.41
C LYS A 88 -8.46 10.95 -12.08
N GLN A 89 -7.21 11.35 -11.85
CA GLN A 89 -6.49 11.03 -10.60
C GLN A 89 -7.16 11.69 -9.40
N SER A 90 -7.54 12.97 -9.48
CA SER A 90 -8.23 13.65 -8.39
C SER A 90 -9.60 13.04 -8.10
N MET A 91 -10.34 12.58 -9.13
CA MET A 91 -11.57 11.82 -8.95
C MET A 91 -11.35 10.54 -8.15
N GLN A 92 -10.28 9.79 -8.45
CA GLN A 92 -9.95 8.56 -7.72
C GLN A 92 -9.62 8.85 -6.26
N THR A 93 -8.81 9.88 -5.98
CA THR A 93 -8.51 10.31 -4.61
C THR A 93 -9.78 10.70 -3.85
N ALA A 94 -10.67 11.47 -4.48
CA ALA A 94 -11.94 11.86 -3.88
C ALA A 94 -12.86 10.66 -3.63
N ASN A 95 -12.94 9.69 -4.55
CA ASN A 95 -13.67 8.44 -4.33
C ASN A 95 -13.11 7.66 -3.14
N SER A 96 -11.78 7.54 -3.04
CA SER A 96 -11.14 6.90 -1.89
C SER A 96 -11.46 7.63 -0.59
N SER A 97 -11.51 8.96 -0.58
CA SER A 97 -11.86 9.73 0.63
C SER A 97 -13.30 9.49 1.12
N ILE A 98 -14.22 9.14 0.21
CA ILE A 98 -15.61 8.80 0.57
C ILE A 98 -15.68 7.40 1.20
N VAL A 99 -14.92 6.44 0.67
CA VAL A 99 -14.99 5.04 1.13
C VAL A 99 -14.11 4.80 2.36
N CYS A 100 -12.97 5.48 2.45
CA CYS A 100 -12.01 5.39 3.55
C CYS A 100 -12.29 6.40 4.67
N SER A 101 -13.52 6.93 4.77
CA SER A 101 -13.89 7.91 5.80
C SER A 101 -13.99 7.33 7.20
N ASP A 102 -13.51 6.10 7.44
CA ASP A 102 -13.33 5.52 8.76
C ASP A 102 -12.63 6.57 9.62
N THR A 103 -13.41 7.16 10.51
CA THR A 103 -13.03 8.37 11.22
C THR A 103 -11.85 8.04 12.10
N TRP A 104 -10.91 8.96 12.19
CA TRP A 104 -9.86 8.96 13.21
C TRP A 104 -10.44 8.87 14.64
N GLU A 105 -11.75 9.10 14.80
CA GLU A 105 -12.54 8.95 16.04
C GLU A 105 -12.73 7.49 16.48
N ASP A 106 -12.61 6.51 15.58
CA ASP A 106 -12.62 5.07 15.92
C ASP A 106 -11.25 4.53 16.37
N LEU A 107 -10.25 5.41 16.44
CA LEU A 107 -9.00 5.07 17.12
C LEU A 107 -9.25 5.11 18.63
N PRO A 108 -8.80 4.10 19.39
CA PRO A 108 -8.88 4.17 20.84
C PRO A 108 -8.15 5.43 21.27
N GLY A 109 -8.89 6.43 21.74
CA GLY A 109 -8.31 7.64 22.33
C GLY A 109 -7.30 7.23 23.40
N PRO A 110 -6.26 8.04 23.65
CA PRO A 110 -5.32 7.77 24.73
C PRO A 110 -6.12 7.55 26.01
N LYS A 111 -6.06 6.34 26.56
CA LYS A 111 -6.61 6.09 27.90
C LYS A 111 -5.81 7.00 28.82
N GLY A 112 -6.47 7.99 29.41
CA GLY A 112 -5.86 8.79 30.46
C GLY A 112 -5.45 7.85 31.58
N ASP A 113 -4.17 7.88 31.95
CA ASP A 113 -3.63 7.22 33.14
C ASP A 113 -4.16 7.86 34.42
#